data_AF-A0AAW2QN33-F1
#
_entry.id   AF-A0AAW2QN33-F1
#
_cell.length_a   1.000
_cell.length_b   1.000
_cell.length_c   1.000
_cell.angle_alpha   90.00
_cell.angle_beta   90.00
_cell.angle_gamma   90.00
#
_symmetry.space_group_name_H-M   'P 1'
#
loop_
_entity.id
_entity.type
_entity.pdbx_description
1 polymer ?
#
loop_
_entity_poly.entity_id
_entity_poly.type
_entity_poly.pdbx_seq_one_letter_code
_entity_poly.pdbx_strand_id
1 'polypeptide(L)'
;MFDSLEKLKPQFSDVFYGESGADICSRFRELEKLLVHASTRVFWEFGLQIEGNQDGFPPPQDGSVPKLVRYAINYLKNLTIDNYNAPMAQVLRTEQLWKSGILSNPENDQDLLKGAVSNVMEAIQSNVESKKSRYKDKVLAQIFAMNTYWYIYMRTRNTELGKLLGEPYMKKRYRYAAEESAYLYQKQAWGSLVKLLDKEEIRRLNNKEGVGGVVKSKWEAFTTGFEDMQEA
;
A
#
# COMPACT_ATOMS: atom_id res chain seq x y z
N MET A 1 25.07 -10.10 -0.32
CA MET A 1 26.16 -9.72 0.61
C MET A 1 25.97 -10.41 1.95
N PHE A 2 24.92 -10.10 2.73
CA PHE A 2 24.66 -10.74 4.02
C PHE A 2 24.64 -12.28 3.95
N ASP A 3 23.84 -12.85 3.04
CA ASP A 3 23.77 -14.31 2.83
C ASP A 3 25.16 -14.95 2.52
N SER A 4 25.98 -14.26 1.73
CA SER A 4 27.35 -14.72 1.44
C SER A 4 28.24 -14.66 2.69
N LEU A 5 28.10 -13.63 3.52
CA LEU A 5 28.85 -13.47 4.76
C LEU A 5 28.48 -14.59 5.75
N GLU A 6 27.19 -14.87 5.92
CA GLU A 6 26.71 -15.94 6.79
C GLU A 6 27.22 -17.32 6.36
N LYS A 7 27.24 -17.60 5.04
CA LYS A 7 27.79 -18.85 4.49
C LYS A 7 29.29 -19.01 4.74
N LEU A 8 30.05 -17.91 4.72
CA LEU A 8 31.51 -17.92 4.90
C LEU A 8 31.93 -17.95 6.38
N LYS A 9 31.05 -17.54 7.29
CA LYS A 9 31.31 -17.38 8.73
C LYS A 9 31.99 -18.59 9.40
N PRO A 10 31.60 -19.86 9.15
CA PRO A 10 32.26 -21.02 9.75
C PRO A 10 33.70 -21.16 9.27
N GLN A 11 33.90 -21.15 7.95
CA GLN A 11 35.23 -21.28 7.33
C GLN A 11 36.16 -20.13 7.73
N PHE A 12 35.62 -18.91 7.81
CA PHE A 12 36.37 -17.74 8.24
C PHE A 12 36.86 -17.86 9.68
N SER A 13 36.02 -18.39 10.57
CA SER A 13 36.37 -18.61 11.97
C SER A 13 37.45 -19.67 12.14
N ASP A 14 37.43 -20.72 11.31
CA ASP A 14 38.43 -21.78 11.32
C ASP A 14 39.80 -21.32 10.80
N VAL A 15 39.81 -20.58 9.68
CA VAL A 15 41.06 -20.11 9.03
C VAL A 15 41.80 -19.09 9.89
N PHE A 16 41.07 -18.19 10.56
CA PHE A 16 41.65 -17.12 11.39
C PHE A 16 41.57 -17.43 12.89
N TYR A 17 41.56 -18.72 13.25
CA TYR A 17 41.55 -19.15 14.64
C TYR A 17 42.86 -18.77 15.36
N GLY A 18 42.75 -18.21 16.57
CA GLY A 18 43.88 -17.82 17.42
C GLY A 18 44.18 -16.32 17.46
N GLU A 19 45.15 -15.92 18.29
CA GLU A 19 45.46 -14.51 18.57
C GLU A 19 45.86 -13.72 17.32
N SER A 20 46.66 -14.32 16.42
CA SER A 20 47.12 -13.69 15.18
C SER A 20 45.98 -13.33 14.21
N GLY A 21 44.83 -14.02 14.30
CA GLY A 21 43.65 -13.76 13.48
C GLY A 21 42.59 -12.87 14.15
N ALA A 22 42.82 -12.43 15.39
CA ALA A 22 41.80 -11.74 16.20
C ALA A 22 41.33 -10.42 15.58
N ASP A 23 42.24 -9.60 15.03
CA ASP A 23 41.88 -8.33 14.35
C ASP A 23 40.99 -8.58 13.13
N ILE A 24 41.32 -9.60 12.34
CA ILE A 24 40.58 -9.98 11.13
C ILE A 24 39.17 -10.47 11.49
N CYS A 25 39.05 -11.32 12.53
CA CYS A 25 37.77 -11.75 13.08
C CYS A 25 36.94 -10.58 13.62
N SER A 26 37.57 -9.58 14.24
CA SER A 26 36.88 -8.37 14.72
C SER A 26 36.28 -7.57 13.55
N ARG A 27 37.07 -7.30 12.51
CA ARG A 27 36.61 -6.60 11.29
C ARG A 27 35.49 -7.33 10.57
N PHE A 28 35.54 -8.66 10.53
CA PHE A 28 34.45 -9.46 9.96
C PHE A 28 33.14 -9.28 10.72
N ARG A 29 33.18 -9.28 12.06
CA ARG A 29 32.00 -9.01 12.91
C ARG A 29 31.50 -7.58 12.76
N GLU A 30 32.40 -6.60 12.59
CA GLU A 30 32.02 -5.21 12.30
C GLU A 30 31.30 -5.09 10.96
N LEU A 31 31.78 -5.77 9.92
CA LEU A 31 31.11 -5.81 8.61
C LEU A 31 29.73 -6.46 8.72
N GLU A 32 29.59 -7.57 9.45
CA GLU A 32 28.30 -8.20 9.73
C GLU A 32 27.33 -7.21 10.40
N LYS A 33 27.80 -6.49 11.43
CA LYS A 33 27.01 -5.45 12.12
C LYS A 33 26.55 -4.35 11.18
N LEU A 34 27.45 -3.83 10.34
CA LEU A 34 27.12 -2.78 9.38
C LEU A 34 26.10 -3.26 8.35
N LEU A 35 26.23 -4.49 7.84
CA LEU A 35 25.28 -5.07 6.89
C LEU A 35 23.90 -5.29 7.50
N VAL A 36 23.83 -5.81 8.72
CA VAL A 36 22.56 -6.01 9.42
C VAL A 36 21.89 -4.65 9.64
N HIS A 37 22.61 -3.68 10.21
CA HIS A 37 22.07 -2.36 10.48
C HIS A 37 21.63 -1.61 9.20
N ALA A 38 22.44 -1.66 8.14
CA ALA A 38 22.07 -1.03 6.86
C ALA A 38 20.81 -1.68 6.27
N SER A 39 20.71 -3.00 6.32
CA SER A 39 19.58 -3.74 5.74
C SER A 39 18.28 -3.51 6.52
N THR A 40 18.30 -3.49 7.86
CA THR A 40 17.10 -3.17 8.66
C THR A 40 16.68 -1.71 8.47
N ARG A 41 17.64 -0.80 8.41
CA ARG A 41 17.40 0.64 8.22
C ARG A 41 16.70 0.94 6.91
N VAL A 42 16.93 0.17 5.84
CA VAL A 42 16.24 0.35 4.55
C VAL A 42 14.72 0.24 4.69
N PHE A 43 14.18 -0.72 5.46
CA PHE A 43 12.72 -0.83 5.64
C PHE A 43 12.15 0.41 6.32
N TRP A 44 12.83 0.89 7.37
CA TRP A 44 12.43 2.07 8.13
C TRP A 44 12.51 3.35 7.30
N GLU A 45 13.65 3.61 6.66
CA GLU A 45 13.84 4.80 5.82
C GLU A 45 12.90 4.79 4.61
N PHE A 46 12.67 3.63 4.00
CA PHE A 46 11.75 3.52 2.88
C PHE A 46 10.32 3.87 3.28
N GLY A 47 9.86 3.38 4.44
CA GLY A 47 8.56 3.76 5.00
C GLY A 47 8.47 5.26 5.28
N LEU A 48 9.47 5.84 5.94
CA LEU A 48 9.52 7.27 6.24
C LEU A 48 9.51 8.16 4.98
N GLN A 49 10.26 7.78 3.94
CA GLN A 49 10.29 8.51 2.68
C GLN A 49 8.93 8.52 1.98
N ILE A 50 8.22 7.38 2.03
CA ILE A 50 6.87 7.26 1.48
C ILE A 50 5.89 8.10 2.29
N GLU A 51 5.87 7.96 3.62
CA GLU A 51 4.94 8.69 4.49
C GLU A 51 5.17 10.21 4.42
N GLY A 52 6.44 10.64 4.41
CA GLY A 52 6.83 12.05 4.33
C GLY A 52 6.50 12.74 3.00
N ASN A 53 5.87 12.06 2.04
CA ASN A 53 5.61 12.58 0.69
C ASN A 53 6.88 13.17 0.05
N GLN A 54 8.04 12.54 0.23
CA GLN A 54 9.31 13.07 -0.30
C GLN A 54 9.36 13.13 -1.83
N ASP A 55 8.41 12.47 -2.51
CA ASP A 55 8.24 12.61 -3.94
C ASP A 55 7.82 14.03 -4.35
N GLY A 56 7.24 14.82 -3.44
CA GLY A 56 6.88 16.23 -3.65
C GLY A 56 5.80 16.46 -4.71
N PHE A 57 5.32 15.39 -5.35
CA PHE A 57 4.38 15.48 -6.45
C PHE A 57 2.95 15.74 -5.94
N PRO A 58 2.17 16.58 -6.65
CA PRO A 58 0.75 16.68 -6.39
C PRO A 58 0.05 15.34 -6.68
N PRO A 59 -1.16 15.12 -6.13
CA PRO A 59 -1.99 14.01 -6.54
C PRO A 59 -2.22 14.01 -8.07
N PRO A 60 -2.25 12.85 -8.74
CA PRO A 60 -2.47 12.78 -10.18
C PRO A 60 -3.78 13.45 -10.60
N GLN A 61 -3.73 14.36 -11.58
CA GLN A 61 -4.92 15.13 -11.99
C GLN A 61 -6.03 14.24 -12.58
N ASP A 62 -5.69 13.08 -13.10
CA ASP A 62 -6.59 12.09 -13.69
C ASP A 62 -7.07 11.01 -12.70
N GLY A 63 -6.68 11.12 -11.41
CA GLY A 63 -6.99 10.08 -10.42
C GLY A 63 -6.30 8.74 -10.70
N SER A 64 -5.22 8.73 -11.49
CA SER A 64 -4.44 7.52 -11.74
C SER A 64 -3.60 7.10 -10.53
N VAL A 65 -3.08 5.88 -10.57
CA VAL A 65 -2.23 5.34 -9.51
C VAL A 65 -0.89 6.10 -9.48
N PRO A 66 -0.42 6.59 -8.32
CA PRO A 66 0.87 7.27 -8.21
C PRO A 66 2.04 6.36 -8.60
N LYS A 67 3.06 6.91 -9.28
CA LYS A 67 4.29 6.17 -9.61
C LYS A 67 4.99 5.60 -8.37
N LEU A 68 4.98 6.37 -7.27
CA LEU A 68 5.51 5.94 -5.97
C LEU A 68 4.86 4.65 -5.48
N VAL A 69 3.52 4.56 -5.54
CA VAL A 69 2.78 3.35 -5.13
C VAL A 69 3.14 2.16 -6.01
N ARG A 70 3.22 2.37 -7.34
CA ARG A 70 3.64 1.30 -8.26
C ARG A 70 5.05 0.79 -7.94
N TYR A 71 5.97 1.71 -7.72
CA TYR A 71 7.35 1.40 -7.36
C TYR A 71 7.43 0.65 -6.03
N ALA A 72 6.77 1.14 -4.98
CA ALA A 72 6.84 0.55 -3.66
C ALA A 72 6.25 -0.86 -3.61
N ILE A 73 5.10 -1.08 -4.23
CA ILE A 73 4.54 -2.43 -4.33
C ILE A 73 5.46 -3.35 -5.13
N ASN A 74 6.06 -2.88 -6.22
CA ASN A 74 7.01 -3.69 -6.99
C ASN A 74 8.29 -4.02 -6.20
N TYR A 75 8.79 -3.05 -5.44
CA TYR A 75 9.95 -3.22 -4.57
C TYR A 75 9.69 -4.27 -3.48
N LEU A 76 8.57 -4.14 -2.76
CA LEU A 76 8.17 -5.10 -1.72
C LEU A 76 7.97 -6.50 -2.30
N LYS A 77 7.35 -6.62 -3.48
CA LYS A 77 7.22 -7.92 -4.16
C LYS A 77 8.58 -8.57 -4.39
N ASN A 78 9.55 -7.82 -4.89
CA ASN A 78 10.90 -8.33 -5.14
C ASN A 78 11.62 -8.74 -3.86
N LEU A 79 11.43 -8.00 -2.76
CA LEU A 79 12.01 -8.35 -1.45
C LEU A 79 11.41 -9.63 -0.86
N THR A 80 10.14 -9.91 -1.13
CA THR A 80 9.45 -11.09 -0.58
C THR A 80 9.66 -12.37 -1.41
N ILE A 81 10.38 -12.31 -2.53
CA ILE A 81 10.73 -13.50 -3.31
C ILE A 81 11.60 -14.42 -2.44
N ASP A 82 11.44 -15.73 -2.61
CA ASP A 82 12.10 -16.79 -1.83
C ASP A 82 13.62 -16.56 -1.63
N ASN A 83 14.31 -16.07 -2.65
CA ASN A 83 15.76 -15.82 -2.60
C ASN A 83 16.18 -14.74 -1.59
N TYR A 84 15.31 -13.77 -1.31
CA TYR A 84 15.59 -12.66 -0.39
C TYR A 84 14.86 -12.79 0.95
N ASN A 85 13.77 -13.56 0.98
CA ASN A 85 12.93 -13.76 2.16
C ASN A 85 13.75 -14.28 3.36
N ALA A 86 14.42 -15.42 3.20
CA ALA A 86 15.19 -16.03 4.29
C ALA A 86 16.35 -15.14 4.80
N PRO A 87 17.23 -14.60 3.92
CA PRO A 87 18.28 -13.68 4.37
C PRO A 87 17.73 -12.44 5.08
N MET A 88 16.63 -11.85 4.60
CA MET A 88 16.05 -10.66 5.24
C MET A 88 15.43 -10.96 6.59
N ALA A 89 14.75 -12.09 6.72
CA ALA A 89 14.20 -12.51 8.00
C ALA A 89 15.32 -12.74 9.03
N GLN A 90 16.43 -13.36 8.62
CA GLN A 90 17.61 -13.56 9.46
C GLN A 90 18.28 -12.24 9.87
N VAL A 91 18.38 -11.26 8.96
CA VAL A 91 18.85 -9.90 9.27
C VAL A 91 17.99 -9.27 10.36
N LEU A 92 16.67 -9.28 10.20
CA LEU A 92 15.73 -8.68 11.17
C LEU A 92 15.81 -9.37 12.53
N ARG A 93 15.89 -10.69 12.55
CA ARG A 93 16.10 -11.48 13.77
C ARG A 93 17.40 -11.11 14.47
N THR A 94 18.49 -11.00 13.71
CA THR A 94 19.82 -10.66 14.24
C THR A 94 19.80 -9.27 14.88
N GLU A 95 19.15 -8.30 14.23
CA GLU A 95 18.98 -6.96 14.78
C GLU A 95 18.14 -6.94 16.06
N GLN A 96 17.03 -7.68 16.08
CA GLN A 96 16.17 -7.82 17.26
C GLN A 96 16.94 -8.42 18.45
N LEU A 97 17.72 -9.48 18.21
CA LEU A 97 18.55 -10.12 19.24
C LEU A 97 19.61 -9.16 19.79
N TRP A 98 20.21 -8.32 18.96
CA TRP A 98 21.19 -7.32 19.41
C TRP A 98 20.56 -6.20 20.23
N LYS A 99 19.33 -5.79 19.91
CA LYS A 99 18.60 -4.73 20.64
C LYS A 99 18.00 -5.21 21.95
N SER A 100 17.35 -6.37 21.94
CA SER A 100 16.56 -6.88 23.07
C SER A 100 17.34 -7.86 23.96
N GLY A 101 18.55 -8.24 23.57
CA GLY A 101 19.38 -9.20 24.30
C GLY A 101 18.93 -10.66 24.08
N ILE A 102 19.85 -11.58 24.37
CA ILE A 102 19.75 -13.03 24.08
C ILE A 102 18.60 -13.72 24.85
N LEU A 103 18.10 -13.10 25.93
CA LEU A 103 17.00 -13.62 26.76
C LEU A 103 15.61 -13.37 26.17
N SER A 104 15.52 -12.56 25.11
CA SER A 104 14.27 -12.35 24.39
C SER A 104 14.04 -13.54 23.45
N ASN A 105 12.88 -14.20 23.55
CA ASN A 105 12.47 -15.14 22.50
C ASN A 105 12.26 -14.33 21.22
N PRO A 106 13.12 -14.49 20.18
CA PRO A 106 12.90 -13.79 18.94
C PRO A 106 11.55 -14.22 18.38
N GLU A 107 10.79 -13.25 17.85
CA GLU A 107 9.60 -13.56 17.07
C GLU A 107 9.98 -14.49 15.92
N ASN A 108 9.02 -15.28 15.41
CA ASN A 108 9.27 -16.11 14.24
C ASN A 108 9.81 -15.22 13.10
N ASP A 109 10.84 -15.70 12.40
CA ASP A 109 11.51 -15.00 11.30
C ASP A 109 10.50 -14.45 10.28
N GLN A 110 9.44 -15.22 9.97
CA GLN A 110 8.36 -14.76 9.09
C GLN A 110 7.51 -13.62 9.67
N ASP A 111 7.28 -13.61 10.99
CA ASP A 111 6.49 -12.56 11.66
C ASP A 111 7.27 -11.24 11.70
N LEU A 112 8.60 -11.29 11.90
CA LEU A 112 9.47 -10.11 11.82
C LEU A 112 9.43 -9.47 10.44
N LEU A 113 9.61 -10.29 9.39
CA LEU A 113 9.55 -9.79 8.01
C LEU A 113 8.15 -9.25 7.68
N LYS A 114 7.10 -9.95 8.12
CA LYS A 114 5.72 -9.49 7.97
C LYS A 114 5.50 -8.15 8.68
N GLY A 115 6.03 -7.94 9.87
CA GLY A 115 5.96 -6.69 10.61
C GLY A 115 6.63 -5.54 9.86
N ALA A 116 7.88 -5.75 9.42
CA ALA A 116 8.63 -4.75 8.66
C ALA A 116 7.92 -4.36 7.34
N VAL A 117 7.42 -5.35 6.60
CA VAL A 117 6.65 -5.12 5.36
C VAL A 117 5.32 -4.44 5.65
N SER A 118 4.62 -4.82 6.74
CA SER A 118 3.35 -4.21 7.13
C SER A 118 3.52 -2.72 7.44
N ASN A 119 4.62 -2.32 8.10
CA ASN A 119 4.91 -0.91 8.38
C ASN A 119 5.06 -0.10 7.08
N VAL A 120 5.74 -0.64 6.07
CA VAL A 120 5.84 0.02 4.75
C VAL A 120 4.48 0.09 4.05
N MET A 121 3.67 -0.96 4.15
CA MET A 121 2.30 -0.95 3.61
C MET A 121 1.43 0.11 4.29
N GLU A 122 1.55 0.30 5.60
CA GLU A 122 0.86 1.38 6.33
C GLU A 122 1.35 2.76 5.90
N ALA A 123 2.65 2.96 5.70
CA ALA A 123 3.19 4.20 5.14
C ALA A 123 2.63 4.51 3.74
N ILE A 124 2.50 3.49 2.87
CA ILE A 124 1.84 3.62 1.56
C ILE A 124 0.37 4.04 1.75
N GLN A 125 -0.36 3.44 2.69
CA GLN A 125 -1.75 3.80 2.95
C GLN A 125 -1.87 5.26 3.42
N SER A 126 -1.07 5.69 4.39
CA SER A 126 -1.01 7.09 4.86
C SER A 126 -0.69 8.06 3.73
N ASN A 127 0.25 7.71 2.84
CA ASN A 127 0.56 8.50 1.65
C ASN A 127 -0.64 8.68 0.72
N VAL A 128 -1.36 7.58 0.45
CA VAL A 128 -2.55 7.58 -0.41
C VAL A 128 -3.67 8.42 0.19
N GLU A 129 -3.96 8.29 1.48
CA GLU A 129 -4.98 9.11 2.15
C GLU A 129 -4.59 10.60 2.19
N SER A 130 -3.31 10.91 2.43
CA SER A 130 -2.80 12.27 2.34
C SER A 130 -3.03 12.86 0.94
N LYS A 131 -2.73 12.12 -0.13
CA LYS A 131 -2.98 12.55 -1.51
C LYS A 131 -4.47 12.66 -1.84
N LYS A 132 -5.30 11.71 -1.37
CA LYS A 132 -6.76 11.73 -1.52
C LYS A 132 -7.37 13.01 -0.92
N SER A 133 -6.89 13.43 0.24
CA SER A 133 -7.40 14.63 0.94
C SER A 133 -7.16 15.95 0.20
N ARG A 134 -6.17 15.98 -0.71
CA ARG A 134 -5.75 17.18 -1.45
C ARG A 134 -6.57 17.44 -2.72
N TYR A 135 -7.42 16.51 -3.14
CA TYR A 135 -8.33 16.75 -4.27
C TYR A 135 -9.45 17.71 -3.87
N LYS A 136 -9.69 18.71 -4.73
CA LYS A 136 -10.82 19.63 -4.60
C LYS A 136 -12.13 18.94 -4.95
N ASP A 137 -12.15 18.22 -6.07
CA ASP A 137 -13.29 17.38 -6.47
C ASP A 137 -13.33 16.08 -5.63
N LYS A 138 -14.45 15.87 -4.95
CA LYS A 138 -14.70 14.69 -4.13
C LYS A 138 -14.92 13.44 -4.97
N VAL A 139 -15.49 13.56 -6.17
CA VAL A 139 -15.71 12.44 -7.09
C VAL A 139 -14.36 11.91 -7.56
N LEU A 140 -13.49 12.79 -8.08
CA LEU A 140 -12.13 12.44 -8.46
C LEU A 140 -11.31 11.85 -7.30
N ALA A 141 -11.48 12.36 -6.08
CA ALA A 141 -10.84 11.78 -4.90
C ALA A 141 -11.24 10.31 -4.65
N GLN A 142 -12.51 9.95 -4.91
CA GLN A 142 -12.95 8.55 -4.82
C GLN A 142 -12.43 7.70 -5.96
N ILE A 143 -12.38 8.23 -7.19
CA ILE A 143 -11.78 7.53 -8.35
C ILE A 143 -10.31 7.20 -8.06
N PHE A 144 -9.55 8.18 -7.57
CA PHE A 144 -8.16 8.00 -7.16
C PHE A 144 -7.98 6.90 -6.12
N ALA A 145 -8.78 6.92 -5.06
CA ALA A 145 -8.72 5.93 -3.98
C ALA A 145 -9.09 4.53 -4.50
N MET A 146 -10.17 4.43 -5.27
CA MET A 146 -10.61 3.18 -5.93
C MET A 146 -9.49 2.59 -6.78
N ASN A 147 -8.94 3.38 -7.72
CA ASN A 147 -7.88 2.95 -8.63
C ASN A 147 -6.63 2.48 -7.88
N THR A 148 -6.22 3.26 -6.87
CA THR A 148 -4.98 3.00 -6.14
C THR A 148 -5.10 1.78 -5.23
N TYR A 149 -6.17 1.67 -4.45
CA TYR A 149 -6.38 0.53 -3.57
C TYR A 149 -6.66 -0.77 -4.33
N TRP A 150 -7.41 -0.69 -5.43
CA TRP A 150 -7.60 -1.83 -6.32
C TRP A 150 -6.29 -2.29 -6.93
N TYR A 151 -5.45 -1.35 -7.41
CA TYR A 151 -4.12 -1.66 -7.92
C TYR A 151 -3.26 -2.38 -6.89
N ILE A 152 -3.19 -1.86 -5.65
CA ILE A 152 -2.43 -2.48 -4.57
C ILE A 152 -2.92 -3.92 -4.37
N TYR A 153 -4.22 -4.12 -4.12
CA TYR A 153 -4.79 -5.45 -3.91
C TYR A 153 -4.51 -6.41 -5.08
N MET A 154 -4.74 -5.98 -6.32
CA MET A 154 -4.57 -6.83 -7.50
C MET A 154 -3.11 -7.16 -7.81
N ARG A 155 -2.17 -6.27 -7.46
CA ARG A 155 -0.74 -6.51 -7.72
C ARG A 155 -0.06 -7.33 -6.64
N THR A 156 -0.60 -7.35 -5.42
CA THR A 156 -0.10 -8.13 -4.28
C THR A 156 -0.78 -9.49 -4.17
N ARG A 157 -2.05 -9.64 -4.58
CA ARG A 157 -2.74 -10.94 -4.51
C ARG A 157 -1.98 -11.99 -5.31
N ASN A 158 -1.99 -13.24 -4.84
CA ASN A 158 -1.30 -14.37 -5.46
C ASN A 158 0.23 -14.18 -5.62
N THR A 159 0.86 -13.35 -4.79
CA THR A 159 2.33 -13.20 -4.73
C THR A 159 2.85 -13.58 -3.34
N GLU A 160 4.16 -13.79 -3.20
CA GLU A 160 4.77 -14.04 -1.87
C GLU A 160 4.49 -12.91 -0.88
N LEU A 161 4.46 -11.66 -1.34
CA LEU A 161 4.00 -10.51 -0.55
C LEU A 161 2.57 -10.69 -0.03
N GLY A 162 1.65 -11.14 -0.89
CA GLY A 162 0.26 -11.41 -0.50
C GLY A 162 0.13 -12.57 0.47
N LYS A 163 0.94 -13.63 0.31
CA LYS A 163 0.99 -14.77 1.23
C LYS A 163 1.53 -14.36 2.60
N LEU A 164 2.60 -13.57 2.63
CA LEU A 164 3.23 -13.04 3.86
C LEU A 164 2.25 -12.17 4.66
N LEU A 165 1.59 -11.22 4.00
CA LEU A 165 0.64 -10.31 4.66
C LEU A 165 -0.67 -11.02 5.06
N GLY A 166 -1.10 -11.99 4.24
CA GLY A 166 -2.32 -12.75 4.43
C GLY A 166 -3.54 -12.12 3.75
N GLU A 167 -4.35 -12.97 3.13
CA GLU A 167 -5.56 -12.55 2.39
C GLU A 167 -6.57 -11.75 3.24
N PRO A 168 -6.84 -12.08 4.53
CA PRO A 168 -7.78 -11.29 5.35
C PRO A 168 -7.32 -9.85 5.55
N TYR A 169 -6.01 -9.64 5.79
CA TYR A 169 -5.43 -8.30 5.93
C TYR A 169 -5.57 -7.51 4.62
N MET A 170 -5.20 -8.13 3.49
CA MET A 170 -5.26 -7.51 2.17
C MET A 170 -6.68 -7.13 1.76
N LYS A 171 -7.66 -8.02 2.01
CA LYS A 171 -9.08 -7.72 1.75
C LYS A 171 -9.57 -6.57 2.61
N LYS A 172 -9.31 -6.63 3.92
CA LYS A 172 -9.80 -5.64 4.87
C LYS A 172 -9.25 -4.24 4.60
N ARG A 173 -7.95 -4.13 4.33
CA ARG A 173 -7.29 -2.82 4.17
C ARG A 173 -7.44 -2.23 2.78
N TYR A 174 -7.41 -3.05 1.72
CA TYR A 174 -7.32 -2.55 0.34
C TYR A 174 -8.56 -2.86 -0.49
N ARG A 175 -9.05 -4.10 -0.48
CA ARG A 175 -10.20 -4.48 -1.30
C ARG A 175 -11.46 -3.76 -0.86
N TYR A 176 -11.80 -3.80 0.43
CA TYR A 176 -13.01 -3.15 0.94
C TYR A 176 -12.94 -1.63 0.81
N ALA A 177 -11.76 -1.03 1.01
CA ALA A 177 -11.56 0.40 0.78
C ALA A 177 -11.75 0.81 -0.69
N ALA A 178 -11.34 -0.05 -1.63
CA ALA A 178 -11.58 0.16 -3.06
C ALA A 178 -13.08 0.03 -3.41
N GLU A 179 -13.76 -1.00 -2.89
CA GLU A 179 -15.20 -1.23 -3.08
C GLU A 179 -16.04 -0.09 -2.46
N GLU A 180 -15.68 0.39 -1.27
CA GLU A 180 -16.30 1.55 -0.64
C GLU A 180 -16.10 2.82 -1.46
N SER A 181 -14.88 3.07 -1.94
CA SER A 181 -14.60 4.22 -2.80
C SER A 181 -15.38 4.16 -4.12
N ALA A 182 -15.53 2.97 -4.70
CA ALA A 182 -16.35 2.76 -5.90
C ALA A 182 -17.83 3.07 -5.64
N TYR A 183 -18.38 2.61 -4.51
CA TYR A 183 -19.75 2.92 -4.11
C TYR A 183 -19.95 4.43 -3.89
N LEU A 184 -19.01 5.09 -3.20
CA LEU A 184 -19.06 6.52 -2.96
C LEU A 184 -18.95 7.33 -4.25
N TYR A 185 -18.09 6.92 -5.19
CA TYR A 185 -18.03 7.48 -6.54
C TYR A 185 -19.40 7.40 -7.22
N GLN A 186 -19.99 6.20 -7.30
CA GLN A 186 -21.29 6.00 -7.94
C GLN A 186 -22.37 6.88 -7.31
N LYS A 187 -22.41 6.92 -5.97
CA LYS A 187 -23.40 7.71 -5.23
C LYS A 187 -23.22 9.21 -5.43
N GLN A 188 -21.99 9.71 -5.50
CA GLN A 188 -21.71 11.16 -5.62
C GLN A 188 -21.88 11.65 -7.04
N ALA A 189 -21.37 10.91 -8.03
CA ALA A 189 -21.49 11.29 -9.44
C ALA A 189 -22.92 11.11 -9.95
N TRP A 190 -23.54 9.95 -9.72
CA TRP A 190 -24.80 9.60 -10.35
C TRP A 190 -26.03 9.79 -9.46
N GLY A 191 -25.85 9.96 -8.15
CA GLY A 191 -26.96 9.94 -7.19
C GLY A 191 -27.99 11.04 -7.39
N SER A 192 -27.59 12.24 -7.81
CA SER A 192 -28.51 13.33 -8.16
C SER A 192 -29.31 13.01 -9.43
N LEU A 193 -28.63 12.55 -10.49
CA LEU A 193 -29.27 12.17 -11.76
C LEU A 193 -30.24 11.02 -11.60
N VAL A 194 -29.86 9.97 -10.87
CA VAL A 194 -30.72 8.79 -10.65
C VAL A 194 -31.98 9.19 -9.87
N LYS A 195 -31.89 10.14 -8.92
CA LYS A 195 -33.07 10.66 -8.21
C LYS A 195 -34.03 11.41 -9.14
N LEU A 196 -33.54 12.09 -10.18
CA LEU A 196 -34.41 12.75 -11.17
C LEU A 196 -35.26 11.74 -11.94
N LEU A 197 -34.78 10.50 -12.08
CA LEU A 197 -35.52 9.40 -12.73
C LEU A 197 -36.53 8.70 -11.81
N ASP A 198 -36.61 9.09 -10.53
CA ASP A 198 -37.53 8.46 -9.60
C ASP A 198 -39.00 8.75 -9.96
N LYS A 199 -39.79 7.67 -9.95
CA LYS A 199 -41.20 7.64 -10.35
C LYS A 199 -42.14 7.86 -9.17
N GLU A 200 -41.67 7.93 -7.94
CA GLU A 200 -42.53 8.15 -6.77
C GLU A 200 -43.37 9.42 -6.89
N GLU A 201 -42.75 10.52 -7.33
CA GLU A 201 -43.43 11.80 -7.50
C GLU A 201 -44.45 11.76 -8.64
N ILE A 202 -44.14 11.02 -9.71
CA ILE A 202 -45.05 10.79 -10.84
C ILE A 202 -46.25 9.93 -10.43
N ARG A 203 -46.05 8.93 -9.56
CA ARG A 203 -47.11 8.07 -9.02
C ARG A 203 -48.08 8.80 -8.08
N ARG A 204 -47.65 9.89 -7.44
CA ARG A 204 -48.51 10.71 -6.56
C ARG A 204 -49.41 11.67 -7.34
N LEU A 205 -49.15 11.90 -8.62
CA LEU A 205 -49.94 12.79 -9.47
C LEU A 205 -51.09 12.04 -10.13
N ASN A 206 -52.34 12.43 -9.80
CA ASN A 206 -53.56 11.86 -10.38
C ASN A 206 -53.98 12.50 -11.72
N ASN A 207 -53.38 13.63 -12.11
CA ASN A 207 -53.74 14.37 -13.33
C ASN A 207 -52.73 14.15 -14.47
N LYS A 208 -53.20 13.70 -15.64
CA LYS A 208 -52.37 13.41 -16.82
C LYS A 208 -51.56 14.62 -17.33
N GLU A 209 -52.10 15.83 -17.27
CA GLU A 209 -51.40 17.05 -17.72
C GLU A 209 -50.28 17.47 -16.76
N GLY A 210 -50.50 17.34 -15.44
CA GLY A 210 -49.46 17.60 -14.43
C GLY A 210 -48.31 16.59 -14.50
N VAL A 211 -48.61 15.33 -14.86
CA VAL A 211 -47.61 14.28 -15.09
C VAL A 211 -46.69 14.65 -16.27
N GLY A 212 -47.25 15.12 -17.38
CA GLY A 212 -46.46 15.48 -18.58
C GLY A 212 -45.45 16.60 -18.33
N GLY A 213 -45.87 17.66 -17.63
CA GLY A 213 -44.99 18.78 -17.28
C GLY A 213 -43.85 18.39 -16.35
N VAL A 214 -44.14 17.59 -15.31
CA VAL A 214 -43.13 17.11 -14.35
C VAL A 214 -42.14 16.16 -15.02
N VAL A 215 -42.60 15.27 -15.90
CA VAL A 215 -41.72 14.38 -16.67
C VAL A 215 -40.79 15.16 -17.59
N LYS A 216 -41.31 16.17 -18.31
CA LYS A 216 -40.50 17.00 -19.21
C LYS A 216 -39.42 17.77 -18.44
N SER A 217 -39.78 18.39 -17.33
CA SER A 217 -38.82 19.12 -16.49
C SER A 217 -37.74 18.20 -15.89
N LYS A 218 -38.11 17.01 -15.41
CA LYS A 218 -37.15 16.01 -14.93
C LYS A 218 -36.22 15.52 -16.03
N TRP A 219 -36.73 15.33 -17.24
CA TRP A 219 -35.93 14.94 -18.40
C TRP A 219 -34.92 16.01 -18.78
N GLU A 220 -35.34 17.27 -18.88
CA GLU A 220 -34.44 18.41 -19.18
C GLU A 220 -33.34 18.55 -18.12
N ALA A 221 -33.71 18.46 -16.83
CA ALA A 221 -32.74 18.49 -15.73
C ALA A 221 -31.76 17.31 -15.77
N PHE A 222 -32.24 16.12 -16.14
CA PHE A 222 -31.40 14.94 -16.31
C PHE A 222 -30.42 15.10 -17.47
N THR A 223 -30.88 15.57 -18.64
CA THR A 223 -30.04 15.78 -19.82
C THR A 223 -28.96 16.82 -19.53
N THR A 224 -29.34 17.96 -18.93
CA THR A 224 -28.38 19.02 -18.57
C THR A 224 -27.32 18.50 -17.59
N GLY A 225 -27.73 17.86 -16.49
CA GLY A 225 -26.76 17.34 -15.52
C GLY A 225 -25.92 16.17 -16.04
N PHE A 226 -26.38 15.47 -17.08
CA PHE A 226 -25.60 14.46 -17.78
C PHE A 226 -24.53 15.09 -18.70
N GLU A 227 -24.89 16.14 -19.44
CA GLU A 227 -23.94 16.91 -20.27
C GLU A 227 -22.84 17.54 -19.41
N ASP A 228 -23.20 18.17 -18.28
CA ASP A 228 -22.23 18.73 -17.32
C ASP A 228 -21.23 17.69 -16.80
N MET A 229 -21.67 16.43 -16.64
CA MET A 229 -20.78 15.33 -16.22
C MET A 229 -19.89 14.79 -17.33
N GLN A 230 -20.30 14.92 -18.59
CA GLN A 230 -19.47 14.49 -19.72
C GLN A 230 -18.34 15.49 -20.02
N GLU A 231 -18.56 16.77 -19.71
CA GLU A 231 -17.59 17.84 -19.92
C GLU A 231 -16.60 18.04 -18.75
N ALA A 232 -16.88 17.45 -17.58
CA ALA A 232 -16.07 17.52 -16.36
C ALA A 232 -14.92 16.51 -16.33
#